data_AF-A0A2V9U1C7-F1
#
_entry.id   AF-A0A2V9U1C7-F1
#
_cell.length_a   1.000
_cell.length_b   1.000
_cell.length_c   1.000
_cell.angle_alpha   90.00
_cell.angle_beta   90.00
_cell.angle_gamma   90.00
#
_symmetry.space_group_name_H-M   'P 1'
#
loop_
_entity.id
_entity.type
_entity.pdbx_description
1 polymer ?
#
loop_
_entity_poly.entity_id
_entity_poly.type
_entity_poly.pdbx_seq_one_letter_code
_entity_poly.pdbx_strand_id
1 'polypeptide(L)'
;MPRITISLPKTIAVVRILTSVFFLLFGQYKLLGPEFAHGGFQQYLQGFIQEGAVSFYQPFLSDLILPHAVFFGYMVGVVEMFIGISLLLGFWVRFASVLGILHMLSLTLATWWQPGRGMPVWRYFGAELDH
;
A
#
# COMPACT_ATOMS: atom_id res chain seq x y z
N MET A 1 33.59 22.22 -0.08
CA MET A 1 32.26 21.56 -0.09
C MET A 1 32.26 20.49 1.01
N PRO A 2 31.37 20.57 2.02
CA PRO A 2 31.32 19.54 3.06
C PRO A 2 30.69 18.26 2.49
N ARG A 3 31.43 17.14 2.54
CA ARG A 3 30.93 15.83 2.15
C ARG A 3 30.14 15.27 3.33
N ILE A 4 28.80 15.27 3.23
CA ILE A 4 27.93 14.63 4.21
C ILE A 4 28.14 13.11 4.08
N THR A 5 29.01 12.52 4.90
CA THR A 5 29.19 11.06 5.00
C THR A 5 28.24 10.53 6.07
N ILE A 6 27.02 10.18 5.69
CA ILE A 6 26.11 9.42 6.56
C ILE A 6 26.64 7.98 6.61
N SER A 7 26.83 7.44 7.82
CA SER A 7 27.22 6.05 7.98
C SER A 7 26.06 5.12 7.60
N LEU A 8 26.35 3.98 6.98
CA LEU A 8 25.34 2.99 6.55
C LEU A 8 24.28 2.66 7.62
N PRO A 9 24.64 2.49 8.92
CA PRO A 9 23.64 2.25 9.97
C PRO A 9 22.65 3.41 10.15
N LYS A 10 23.13 4.66 10.03
CA LYS A 10 22.28 5.85 10.11
C LYS A 10 21.34 5.93 8.91
N THR A 11 21.84 5.64 7.71
CA THR A 11 21.00 5.58 6.50
C THR A 11 19.90 4.53 6.64
N ILE A 12 20.23 3.32 7.09
CA ILE A 12 19.25 2.25 7.30
C ILE A 12 18.20 2.67 8.34
N ALA A 13 18.61 3.28 9.45
CA ALA A 13 17.69 3.76 10.47
C ALA A 13 16.74 4.83 9.92
N VAL A 14 17.25 5.80 9.16
CA VAL A 14 16.43 6.85 8.54
C VAL A 14 15.43 6.26 7.56
N VAL A 15 15.87 5.40 6.63
CA VAL A 15 14.98 4.75 5.65
C VAL A 15 13.90 3.95 6.37
N ARG A 16 14.27 3.17 7.40
CA ARG A 16 13.32 2.38 8.19
C ARG A 16 12.25 3.26 8.84
N ILE A 17 12.65 4.37 9.46
CA ILE A 17 11.72 5.29 10.13
C ILE A 17 10.81 5.97 9.10
N LEU A 18 11.34 6.42 7.97
CA LEU A 18 10.53 7.04 6.92
C LEU A 18 9.51 6.05 6.33
N THR A 19 9.94 4.83 6.01
CA THR A 19 9.04 3.76 5.56
C THR A 19 8.00 3.43 6.63
N SER A 20 8.40 3.36 7.90
CA SER A 20 7.48 3.16 9.02
C SER A 20 6.38 4.23 9.06
N VAL A 21 6.76 5.51 9.01
CA VAL A 21 5.80 6.63 9.02
C VAL A 21 4.81 6.51 7.87
N PHE A 22 5.27 6.15 6.66
CA PHE A 22 4.38 5.91 5.52
C PHE A 22 3.32 4.85 5.84
N PHE A 23 3.73 3.67 6.30
CA PHE A 23 2.79 2.60 6.67
C PHE A 23 1.86 3.00 7.83
N LEU A 24 2.36 3.76 8.81
CA LEU A 24 1.58 4.31 9.92
C LEU A 24 0.49 5.29 9.46
N LEU A 25 0.79 6.16 8.50
CA LEU A 25 -0.18 7.09 7.96
C LEU A 25 -1.28 6.38 7.17
N PHE A 26 -0.93 5.40 6.34
CA PHE A 26 -1.91 4.69 5.51
C PHE A 26 -2.78 3.71 6.31
N GLY A 27 -2.19 2.93 7.21
CA GLY A 27 -2.97 1.93 7.93
C GLY A 27 -3.82 2.53 9.05
N GLN A 28 -3.43 3.64 9.68
CA GLN A 28 -4.30 4.32 10.67
C GLN A 28 -5.59 4.80 10.00
N TYR A 29 -5.47 5.36 8.78
CA TYR A 29 -6.61 5.87 8.03
C TYR A 29 -7.58 4.73 7.70
N LYS A 30 -7.04 3.58 7.29
CA LYS A 30 -7.84 2.40 6.94
C LYS A 30 -8.46 1.70 8.16
N LEU A 31 -7.76 1.70 9.30
CA LEU A 31 -8.19 0.98 10.50
C LEU A 31 -9.15 1.80 11.36
N LEU A 32 -8.89 3.11 11.48
CA LEU A 32 -9.66 4.02 12.33
C LEU A 32 -10.82 4.69 11.57
N GLY A 33 -10.84 4.65 10.24
CA GLY A 33 -11.93 5.13 9.40
C GLY A 33 -12.84 3.99 8.96
N PRO A 34 -14.02 3.77 9.59
CA PRO A 34 -14.92 2.68 9.24
C PRO A 34 -15.40 2.75 7.78
N GLU A 35 -15.48 3.96 7.24
CA GLU A 35 -15.86 4.27 5.86
C GLU A 35 -14.98 3.56 4.82
N PHE A 36 -13.69 3.38 5.12
CA PHE A 36 -12.81 2.66 4.22
C PHE A 36 -13.23 1.19 4.13
N ALA A 37 -13.42 0.51 5.25
CA ALA A 37 -13.78 -0.91 5.25
C ALA A 37 -15.23 -1.16 4.78
N HIS A 38 -16.16 -0.26 5.10
CA HIS A 38 -17.60 -0.45 4.85
C HIS A 38 -18.09 0.05 3.48
N GLY A 39 -17.20 0.52 2.62
CA GLY A 39 -17.59 0.90 1.25
C GLY A 39 -16.42 1.35 0.38
N GLY A 40 -15.50 2.15 0.92
CA GLY A 40 -14.38 2.70 0.14
C GLY A 40 -13.50 1.61 -0.48
N PHE A 41 -13.15 0.57 0.29
CA PHE A 41 -12.33 -0.54 -0.18
C PHE A 41 -13.01 -1.35 -1.27
N GLN A 42 -14.33 -1.55 -1.17
CA GLN A 42 -15.09 -2.23 -2.23
C GLN A 42 -15.09 -1.42 -3.53
N GLN A 43 -15.23 -0.09 -3.45
CA GLN A 43 -15.16 0.79 -4.62
C GLN A 43 -13.77 0.73 -5.26
N TYR A 44 -12.69 0.78 -4.46
CA TYR A 44 -11.33 0.61 -4.96
C TYR A 44 -11.14 -0.76 -5.63
N LEU A 45 -11.60 -1.84 -5.01
CA LEU A 45 -11.52 -3.19 -5.58
C LEU A 45 -12.23 -3.31 -6.92
N GLN A 46 -13.42 -2.73 -7.05
CA GLN A 46 -14.14 -2.75 -8.33
C GLN A 46 -13.35 -2.03 -9.41
N GLY A 47 -12.75 -0.87 -9.12
CA GLY A 47 -11.86 -0.17 -10.05
C GLY A 47 -10.61 -0.99 -10.40
N PHE A 48 -10.00 -1.65 -9.40
CA PHE A 48 -8.86 -2.53 -9.62
C PHE A 48 -9.24 -3.70 -10.54
N ILE A 49 -10.36 -4.36 -10.29
CA ILE A 49 -10.82 -5.50 -11.10
C ILE A 49 -11.11 -5.07 -12.54
N GLN A 50 -11.75 -3.92 -12.75
CA GLN A 50 -12.15 -3.46 -14.08
C GLN A 50 -10.97 -2.98 -14.94
N GLU A 51 -10.07 -2.19 -14.35
CA GLU A 51 -9.09 -1.41 -15.14
C GLU A 51 -7.65 -1.53 -14.66
N GLY A 52 -7.42 -1.91 -13.40
CA GLY A 52 -6.11 -1.83 -12.76
C GLY A 52 -5.32 -3.13 -12.73
N ALA A 53 -5.98 -4.25 -12.45
CA ALA A 53 -5.31 -5.48 -12.04
C ALA A 53 -4.78 -6.27 -13.23
N VAL A 54 -3.68 -6.99 -13.02
CA VAL A 54 -3.19 -7.96 -14.01
C VAL A 54 -4.17 -9.13 -14.15
N SER A 55 -4.30 -9.66 -15.37
CA SER A 55 -5.38 -10.60 -15.73
C SER A 55 -5.42 -11.88 -14.88
N PHE A 56 -4.29 -12.39 -14.42
CA PHE A 56 -4.27 -13.58 -13.56
C PHE A 56 -4.66 -13.28 -12.10
N TYR A 57 -4.53 -12.04 -11.66
CA TYR A 57 -4.84 -11.60 -10.29
C TYR A 57 -6.28 -11.12 -10.16
N GLN A 58 -6.92 -10.72 -11.26
CA GLN A 58 -8.33 -10.33 -11.31
C GLN A 58 -9.27 -11.36 -10.66
N PRO A 59 -9.21 -12.68 -10.99
CA PRO A 59 -10.09 -13.67 -10.36
C PRO A 59 -9.90 -13.78 -8.85
N PHE A 60 -8.67 -13.63 -8.36
CA PHE A 60 -8.39 -13.63 -6.93
C PHE A 60 -9.05 -12.43 -6.22
N LEU A 61 -9.02 -11.25 -6.85
CA LEU A 61 -9.69 -10.07 -6.33
C LEU A 61 -11.22 -10.22 -6.39
N SER A 62 -11.78 -10.71 -7.49
CA SER A 62 -13.24 -10.81 -7.69
C SER A 62 -13.90 -11.92 -6.89
N ASP A 63 -13.26 -13.08 -6.78
CA ASP A 63 -13.91 -14.29 -6.28
C ASP A 63 -13.63 -14.53 -4.80
N LEU A 64 -12.46 -14.10 -4.30
CA LEU A 64 -12.08 -14.28 -2.89
C LEU A 64 -12.23 -13.01 -2.06
N ILE A 65 -11.70 -11.89 -2.56
CA ILE A 65 -11.60 -10.65 -1.77
C ILE A 65 -12.90 -9.85 -1.82
N LEU A 66 -13.45 -9.63 -3.02
CA LEU A 66 -14.64 -8.80 -3.20
C LEU A 66 -15.86 -9.27 -2.38
N PRO A 67 -16.18 -10.58 -2.25
CA PRO A 67 -17.29 -11.04 -1.42
C PRO A 67 -17.08 -10.78 0.08
N HIS A 68 -15.82 -10.63 0.51
CA HIS A 68 -15.43 -10.41 1.91
C HIS A 68 -14.74 -9.05 2.08
N ALA A 69 -15.14 -8.04 1.29
CA ALA A 69 -14.43 -6.76 1.18
C ALA A 69 -14.23 -6.07 2.55
N VAL A 70 -15.23 -6.10 3.43
CA VAL A 70 -15.11 -5.46 4.76
C VAL A 70 -14.00 -6.10 5.60
N PHE A 71 -13.94 -7.43 5.64
CA PHE A 71 -12.91 -8.17 6.36
C PHE A 71 -11.51 -7.86 5.80
N PHE A 72 -11.35 -7.93 4.48
CA PHE A 72 -10.07 -7.65 3.84
C PHE A 72 -9.67 -6.17 3.95
N GLY A 73 -10.62 -5.24 3.95
CA GLY A 73 -10.38 -3.81 4.17
C GLY A 73 -9.74 -3.55 5.54
N TYR A 74 -10.30 -4.15 6.59
CA TYR A 74 -9.69 -4.11 7.93
C TYR A 74 -8.35 -4.83 7.99
N MET A 75 -8.26 -6.02 7.37
CA MET A 75 -7.02 -6.82 7.36
C MET A 75 -5.87 -6.04 6.73
N VAL A 76 -6.10 -5.33 5.63
CA VAL A 76 -5.11 -4.45 4.99
C VAL A 76 -4.65 -3.36 5.95
N GLY A 77 -5.57 -2.67 6.63
CA GLY A 77 -5.23 -1.66 7.62
C GLY A 77 -4.42 -2.21 8.80
N VAL A 78 -4.78 -3.40 9.30
CA VAL A 78 -4.04 -4.10 10.37
C VAL A 78 -2.63 -4.49 9.92
N VAL A 79 -2.48 -5.04 8.71
CA VAL A 79 -1.17 -5.40 8.15
C VAL A 79 -0.28 -4.16 8.02
N GLU A 80 -0.82 -3.06 7.49
CA GLU A 80 -0.10 -1.80 7.38
C GLU A 80 0.32 -1.25 8.75
N MET A 81 -0.55 -1.32 9.77
CA MET A 81 -0.20 -0.95 11.15
C MET A 81 0.87 -1.82 11.75
N PHE A 82 0.74 -3.13 11.58
CA PHE A 82 1.72 -4.06 12.11
C PHE A 82 3.11 -3.81 11.51
N ILE A 83 3.20 -3.59 10.19
CA ILE A 83 4.46 -3.25 9.51
C ILE A 83 5.00 -1.91 10.04
N GLY A 84 4.16 -0.87 10.06
CA GLY A 84 4.54 0.47 10.50
C GLY A 84 5.12 0.47 11.93
N ILE A 85 4.43 -0.15 12.87
CA ILE A 85 4.85 -0.25 14.28
C ILE A 85 6.14 -1.07 14.42
N SER A 86 6.23 -2.22 13.74
CA SER A 86 7.41 -3.09 13.78
C SER A 86 8.66 -2.38 13.27
N LEU A 87 8.54 -1.65 12.15
CA LEU A 87 9.64 -0.86 11.59
C LEU A 87 10.00 0.34 12.48
N LEU A 88 9.03 0.99 13.14
CA LEU A 88 9.31 2.11 14.04
C LEU A 88 10.13 1.67 15.24
N LEU A 89 9.62 0.66 15.95
CA LEU A 89 10.21 0.15 17.19
C LEU A 89 11.49 -0.66 16.95
N GLY A 90 11.74 -1.10 15.72
CA GLY A 90 12.85 -1.99 15.41
C GLY A 90 12.61 -3.43 15.87
N PHE A 91 11.36 -3.79 16.18
CA PHE A 91 10.96 -5.14 16.57
C PHE A 91 10.55 -5.94 15.33
N TRP A 92 11.05 -7.18 15.19
CA TRP A 92 10.67 -8.07 14.08
C TRP A 92 10.84 -7.49 12.67
N VAL A 93 11.77 -6.56 12.50
CA VAL A 93 12.00 -5.80 11.24
C VAL A 93 12.11 -6.71 10.02
N ARG A 94 12.84 -7.82 10.11
CA ARG A 94 13.02 -8.75 8.97
C ARG A 94 11.70 -9.34 8.50
N PHE A 95 10.86 -9.78 9.43
CA PHE A 95 9.54 -10.34 9.12
C PHE A 95 8.60 -9.25 8.59
N ALA A 96 8.56 -8.10 9.26
CA ALA A 96 7.76 -6.96 8.83
C ALA A 96 8.15 -6.45 7.43
N SER A 97 9.45 -6.46 7.09
CA SER A 97 9.92 -6.12 5.75
C SER A 97 9.43 -7.11 4.70
N VAL A 98 9.49 -8.41 4.95
CA VAL A 98 8.96 -9.43 4.01
C VAL A 98 7.46 -9.25 3.83
N LEU A 99 6.71 -9.06 4.92
CA LEU A 99 5.28 -8.80 4.86
C LEU A 99 4.96 -7.53 4.07
N GLY A 100 5.73 -6.45 4.27
CA GLY A 100 5.60 -5.21 3.53
C GLY A 100 5.90 -5.36 2.04
N ILE A 101 6.90 -6.17 1.67
CA ILE A 101 7.19 -6.48 0.27
C ILE A 101 6.01 -7.22 -0.37
N LEU A 102 5.47 -8.24 0.30
CA LEU A 102 4.31 -8.99 -0.19
C LEU A 102 3.06 -8.10 -0.32
N HIS A 103 2.83 -7.22 0.65
CA HIS A 103 1.72 -6.26 0.64
C HIS A 103 1.84 -5.28 -0.53
N MET A 104 3.02 -4.67 -0.71
CA MET A 104 3.28 -3.75 -1.82
C MET A 104 3.20 -4.46 -3.18
N LEU A 105 3.68 -5.70 -3.28
CA LEU A 105 3.54 -6.49 -4.49
C LEU A 105 2.07 -6.79 -4.81
N SER A 106 1.27 -7.20 -3.82
CA SER A 106 -0.17 -7.42 -3.99
C SER A 106 -0.89 -6.17 -4.49
N LEU A 107 -0.59 -5.01 -3.90
CA LEU A 107 -1.12 -3.73 -4.37
C LEU A 107 -0.67 -3.43 -5.80
N THR A 108 0.61 -3.63 -6.10
CA THR A 108 1.17 -3.39 -7.44
C THR A 108 0.48 -4.26 -8.49
N LEU A 109 0.16 -5.52 -8.18
CA LEU A 109 -0.59 -6.41 -9.07
C LEU A 109 -2.06 -5.99 -9.22
N ALA A 110 -2.67 -5.43 -8.17
CA ALA A 110 -4.03 -4.91 -8.20
C ALA A 110 -4.15 -3.58 -8.97
N THR A 111 -3.12 -2.75 -8.95
CA THR A 111 -3.14 -1.38 -9.50
C THR A 111 -2.25 -1.21 -10.73
N TRP A 112 -1.74 -2.30 -11.31
CA TRP A 112 -0.71 -2.31 -12.35
C TRP A 112 -0.98 -1.35 -13.51
N TRP A 113 -2.23 -1.28 -13.95
CA TRP A 113 -2.67 -0.48 -15.09
C TRP A 113 -3.36 0.83 -14.71
N GLN A 114 -3.51 1.15 -13.43
CA GLN A 114 -4.10 2.43 -13.01
C GLN A 114 -3.19 3.60 -13.39
N PRO A 115 -3.75 4.73 -13.89
CA PRO A 115 -5.16 5.11 -13.88
C PRO A 115 -5.98 4.65 -15.09
N GLY A 116 -5.44 3.79 -15.95
CA GLY A 116 -6.10 3.22 -17.13
C GLY A 116 -5.12 3.01 -18.29
N ARG A 117 -5.45 2.13 -19.23
CA ARG A 117 -4.61 1.92 -20.43
C ARG A 117 -4.71 3.11 -21.38
N GLY A 118 -3.56 3.65 -21.80
CA GLY A 118 -3.51 4.77 -22.76
C GLY A 118 -3.66 6.15 -22.12
N MET A 119 -3.59 6.24 -20.79
CA MET A 119 -3.63 7.51 -20.08
C MET A 119 -2.32 8.28 -20.27
N PRO A 120 -2.37 9.63 -20.33
CA PRO A 120 -1.14 10.39 -20.45
C PRO A 120 -0.23 10.19 -19.25
N VAL A 121 1.09 10.18 -19.50
CA VAL A 121 2.12 9.78 -18.53
C VAL A 121 2.03 10.55 -17.21
N TRP A 122 1.65 11.83 -17.23
CA TRP A 122 1.55 12.64 -16.01
C TRP A 122 0.51 12.12 -15.01
N ARG A 123 -0.57 11.46 -15.47
CA ARG A 123 -1.58 10.88 -14.56
C ARG A 123 -1.05 9.71 -13.72
N TYR A 124 0.03 9.06 -14.15
CA TYR A 124 0.72 8.04 -13.34
C TYR A 124 1.60 8.64 -12.24
N PHE A 125 1.97 9.91 -12.36
CA PHE A 125 2.73 10.65 -11.34
C PHE A 125 1.82 11.42 -10.37
N GLY A 126 0.51 11.42 -10.61
CA GLY A 126 -0.51 12.07 -9.78
C GLY A 126 -1.61 12.65 -10.65
N ALA A 127 -2.88 12.47 -10.25
CA ALA A 127 -4.04 13.08 -10.91
C ALA A 127 -4.19 14.59 -10.60
N GLU A 128 -3.12 15.23 -10.09
CA GLU A 128 -3.16 16.58 -9.52
C GLU A 128 -3.01 17.71 -10.55
N LEU A 129 -2.91 17.41 -11.84
CA LEU A 129 -2.79 18.45 -12.88
C LEU A 129 -4.12 18.76 -13.58
N ASP A 130 -5.19 18.06 -13.20
CA ASP A 130 -6.52 18.19 -13.80
C ASP A 130 -7.52 18.92 -12.87
N HIS A 131 -7.03 19.67 -11.87
CA HIS A 131 -7.86 20.54 -11.04
C HIS A 131 -8.27 21.82 -11.78
#